data_AF-A0A0S8EJ09-F1
#
_entry.id   AF-A0A0S8EJ09-F1
#
_cell.length_a   1.000
_cell.length_b   1.000
_cell.length_c   1.000
_cell.angle_alpha   90.00
_cell.angle_beta   90.00
_cell.angle_gamma   90.00
#
_symmetry.space_group_name_H-M   'P 1'
#
loop_
_entity.id
_entity.type
_entity.pdbx_description
1 polymer ?
#
loop_
_entity_poly.entity_id
_entity_poly.type
_entity_poly.pdbx_seq_one_letter_code
_entity_poly.pdbx_strand_id
1 'polypeptide(L)' 'MVEKGLTTATKLLARLQRALSAGADQALKAVLRLAEEEGRTLYLVGGGVRDLVLGCDQVDIDLVGEGS' A
#
# COMPACT_ATOMS: atom_id res chain seq x y z
N MET A 1 21.38 4.78 -5.59
CA MET A 1 20.10 5.41 -5.19
C MET A 1 18.92 4.45 -5.24
N VAL A 2 18.77 3.64 -6.31
CA VAL A 2 17.68 2.66 -6.49
C VAL A 2 17.57 1.66 -5.34
N GLU A 3 18.68 1.10 -4.89
CA GLU A 3 18.72 0.08 -3.83
C GLU A 3 18.15 0.55 -2.47
N LYS A 4 18.44 1.81 -2.11
CA LYS A 4 17.92 2.43 -0.89
C LYS A 4 16.41 2.67 -0.95
N GLY A 5 15.90 3.02 -2.15
CA GLY A 5 14.47 3.17 -2.40
C GLY A 5 13.72 1.84 -2.25
N LEU A 6 14.22 0.79 -2.91
CA LEU A 6 13.63 -0.56 -2.83
C LEU A 6 13.62 -1.09 -1.39
N THR A 7 14.72 -0.92 -0.66
CA THR A 7 14.81 -1.32 0.75
C THR A 7 13.77 -0.61 1.62
N THR A 8 13.49 0.66 1.33
CA THR A 8 12.48 1.44 2.06
C THR A 8 11.08 0.95 1.74
N ALA A 9 10.78 0.69 0.46
CA ALA A 9 9.48 0.16 0.03
C ALA A 9 9.17 -1.19 0.70
N THR A 10 10.12 -2.12 0.74
CA THR A 10 9.93 -3.43 1.38
C THR A 10 9.61 -3.30 2.88
N LYS A 11 10.27 -2.37 3.57
CA LYS A 11 9.98 -2.10 4.99
C LYS A 11 8.58 -1.52 5.21
N LEU A 12 8.14 -0.62 4.34
CA LEU A 12 6.79 -0.03 4.40
C LEU A 12 5.71 -1.06 4.10
N LEU A 13 5.93 -1.94 3.13
CA LEU A 13 5.01 -3.04 2.83
C LEU A 13 4.80 -3.96 4.04
N ALA A 14 5.89 -4.33 4.72
CA ALA A 14 5.80 -5.15 5.94
C ALA A 14 5.08 -4.44 7.09
N ARG A 15 5.15 -3.10 7.17
CA ARG A 15 4.39 -2.31 8.16
C ARG A 15 2.91 -2.26 7.80
N LEU A 16 2.59 -2.03 6.52
CA LEU A 16 1.22 -2.04 6.02
C LEU A 16 0.51 -3.34 6.36
N GLN A 17 1.15 -4.47 6.07
CA GLN A 17 0.59 -5.80 6.37
C GLN A 17 0.27 -6.02 7.86
N ARG A 18 0.98 -5.34 8.77
CA ARG A 18 0.71 -5.42 10.22
C ARG A 18 -0.36 -4.45 10.68
N ALA A 19 -0.47 -3.29 10.04
CA ALA A 19 -1.43 -2.25 10.41
C ALA A 19 -2.85 -2.53 9.88
N LEU A 20 -2.98 -3.40 8.88
CA LEU A 20 -4.27 -3.79 8.32
C LEU A 20 -4.98 -4.81 9.21
N SER A 21 -6.26 -4.56 9.47
CA SER A 21 -7.16 -5.61 9.97
C SER A 21 -7.35 -6.69 8.91
N ALA A 22 -7.79 -7.89 9.33
CA ALA A 22 -8.03 -8.99 8.40
C ALA A 22 -9.05 -8.63 7.29
N GLY A 23 -10.09 -7.85 7.63
CA GLY A 23 -11.06 -7.38 6.65
C GLY A 23 -10.46 -6.37 5.65
N ALA A 24 -9.65 -5.44 6.13
CA ALA A 24 -8.97 -4.46 5.28
C ALA A 24 -7.93 -5.11 4.36
N ASP A 25 -7.19 -6.10 4.86
CA ASP A 25 -6.24 -6.89 4.05
C ASP A 25 -6.96 -7.66 2.93
N GLN A 26 -8.11 -8.28 3.22
CA GLN A 26 -8.91 -8.95 2.19
C GLN A 26 -9.46 -7.97 1.14
N ALA A 27 -9.97 -6.81 1.57
CA ALA A 27 -10.45 -5.77 0.67
C ALA A 27 -9.32 -5.25 -0.23
N LEU A 28 -8.13 -4.98 0.34
CA LEU A 28 -6.97 -4.54 -0.42
C LEU A 28 -6.54 -5.59 -1.46
N LYS A 29 -6.50 -6.87 -1.10
CA LYS A 29 -6.20 -7.96 -2.04
C LYS A 29 -7.19 -8.03 -3.20
N ALA A 30 -8.48 -7.82 -2.94
CA ALA A 30 -9.50 -7.78 -4.00
C ALA A 30 -9.26 -6.61 -4.97
N VAL A 31 -8.95 -5.43 -4.45
CA VAL A 31 -8.63 -4.25 -5.26
C VAL A 31 -7.35 -4.45 -6.09
N LEU A 32 -6.30 -5.03 -5.49
CA LEU A 32 -5.05 -5.34 -6.20
C LEU A 32 -5.27 -6.33 -7.34
N ARG A 33 -6.06 -7.38 -7.08
CA ARG A 33 -6.41 -8.36 -8.10
C ARG A 33 -7.20 -7.73 -9.26
N LEU A 34 -8.17 -6.86 -8.97
CA LEU A 34 -8.91 -6.15 -10.01
C LEU A 34 -7.99 -5.27 -10.86
N ALA A 35 -7.06 -4.54 -10.22
CA ALA A 35 -6.10 -3.72 -10.95
C ALA A 35 -5.16 -4.56 -11.83
N GLU A 36 -4.72 -5.73 -11.35
CA GLU A 36 -3.92 -6.67 -12.14
C GLU A 36 -4.71 -7.20 -13.35
N GLU A 37 -5.97 -7.59 -13.16
CA GLU A 37 -6.87 -8.04 -14.23
C GLU A 37 -7.11 -6.95 -15.29
N GLU A 38 -7.14 -5.69 -14.88
CA GLU A 38 -7.29 -4.54 -15.78
C GLU A 38 -5.95 -3.98 -16.32
N GLY A 39 -4.81 -4.55 -15.91
CA GLY A 39 -3.49 -4.07 -16.31
C GLY A 39 -3.16 -2.65 -15.81
N ARG A 40 -3.74 -2.25 -14.67
CA ARG A 40 -3.54 -0.91 -14.07
C ARG A 40 -2.51 -0.94 -12.95
N THR A 41 -1.70 0.11 -12.88
CA THR A 41 -0.82 0.35 -11.74
C THR A 41 -1.60 1.04 -10.63
N LEU A 42 -1.45 0.56 -9.39
CA LEU A 42 -1.95 1.23 -8.18
C LEU A 42 -0.81 1.76 -7.34
N TYR A 43 -1.04 2.92 -6.72
CA TYR A 43 -0.13 3.56 -5.78
C TYR A 43 -0.83 3.78 -4.45
N LEU A 44 -0.15 3.40 -3.37
CA LEU A 44 -0.50 3.86 -2.03
C LEU A 44 0.01 5.29 -1.87
N VAL A 45 -0.87 6.21 -1.49
CA VAL A 45 -0.56 7.64 -1.37
C VAL A 45 -1.08 8.24 -0.07
N GLY A 46 -0.90 9.55 0.09
CA GLY A 46 -1.58 10.32 1.13
C GLY A 46 -1.01 10.12 2.55
N GLY A 47 -1.88 10.38 3.53
CA GLY A 47 -1.54 10.34 4.96
C GLY A 47 -1.09 8.96 5.43
N GLY A 48 -1.69 7.89 4.90
CA GLY A 48 -1.35 6.52 5.23
C GLY A 48 0.13 6.19 4.98
N VAL A 49 0.74 6.71 3.91
CA VAL A 49 2.18 6.51 3.65
C VAL A 49 3.04 7.13 4.74
N ARG A 50 2.73 8.37 5.16
CA ARG A 50 3.42 9.04 6.26
C ARG A 50 3.26 8.23 7.55
N ASP A 51 2.06 7.78 7.84
CA ASP A 51 1.76 7.10 9.11
C ASP A 51 2.46 5.73 9.17
N LEU A 52 2.59 5.03 8.03
CA LEU A 52 3.45 3.85 7.90
C LEU A 52 4.93 4.15 8.11
N VAL A 53 5.43 5.28 7.62
CA VAL A 53 6.82 5.72 7.84
C VAL A 53 7.06 6.02 9.33
N LEU A 54 6.07 6.63 10.00
CA LEU A 54 6.11 6.94 11.43
C LEU A 54 5.88 5.72 12.32
N GLY A 55 5.37 4.62 11.77
CA GLY A 55 5.14 3.36 12.51
C GLY A 55 3.86 3.35 13.33
N CYS A 56 2.81 4.04 12.86
CA CYS A 56 1.48 3.98 13.45
C CYS A 56 0.87 2.57 13.29
N ASP A 57 0.16 2.11 14.31
CA ASP A 57 -0.43 0.76 14.36
C ASP A 57 -1.74 0.64 13.56
N GLN A 58 -2.36 1.77 13.23
CA GLN A 58 -3.51 1.86 12.34
C GLN A 58 -3.24 2.95 11.31
N VAL A 59 -3.66 2.68 10.07
CA VAL A 59 -3.47 3.59 8.94
C VAL A 59 -4.72 3.57 8.07
N ASP A 60 -5.11 4.75 7.59
CA ASP A 60 -6.06 4.86 6.49
C ASP A 60 -5.34 4.64 5.16
N ILE A 61 -6.01 3.95 4.23
CA ILE A 61 -5.43 3.51 2.96
C ILE A 61 -6.07 4.27 1.80
N ASP A 62 -5.29 5.17 1.20
CA ASP A 62 -5.65 5.86 -0.03
C ASP A 62 -4.91 5.24 -1.22
N LEU A 63 -5.67 4.72 -2.20
CA LEU A 63 -5.12 4.15 -3.43
C LEU A 63 -5.44 5.06 -4.62
N VAL A 64 -4.45 5.32 -5.45
CA VAL A 64 -4.60 5.99 -6.75
C VAL A 64 -4.19 5.04 -7.85
N GLY A 65 -5.03 4.89 -8.88
CA GLY A 65 -4.71 4.11 -10.06
C GLY A 65 -4.27 4.97 -11.24
N GLU A 66 -3.32 4.45 -12.03
CA GLU A 66 -3.02 4.98 -13.36
C GLU A 66 -4.04 4.44 -14.37
N GLY A 67 -4.78 5.36 -15.00
CA GLY A 67 -5.81 5.05 -15.97
C GLY A 67 -6.65 6.28 -16.30
N SER A 68 -7.45 6.18 -17.35
CA SER A 68 -8.43 7.20 -17.77
C SER A 68 -9.83 6.88 -17.29
#